data_AF-A0A813LQW8-F1
#
_entry.id   AF-A0A813LQW8-F1
#
_cell.length_a   1.000
_cell.length_b   1.000
_cell.length_c   1.000
_cell.angle_alpha   90.00
_cell.angle_beta   90.00
_cell.angle_gamma   90.00
#
_symmetry.space_group_name_H-M   'P 1'
#
loop_
_entity.id
_entity.type
_entity.pdbx_description
1 polymer ?
#
loop_
_entity_poly.entity_id
_entity_poly.type
_entity_poly.pdbx_seq_one_letter_code
_entity_poly.pdbx_strand_id
1 'polypeptide(L)'
;YNSFLPAVLPGLRKSRPGAETGVCHHAALQRDVLEALFAEVEAAEGPDSRQFWEVFRAAAKACGGRASEYELYFAFARKTFPERAVTRRLTFAVVADPEAALASPPPGAAFFVAHSHLRGLSQDELRDREGVINGDVQAEIVRRLTQGHPNEL
;
A
#
# COMPACT_ATOMS: atom_id res chain seq x y z
N TYR A 1 1.21 4.71 12.12
CA TYR A 1 1.24 3.70 11.03
C TYR A 1 1.83 2.36 11.50
N ASN A 2 3.05 2.31 12.05
CA ASN A 2 3.62 1.05 12.58
C ASN A 2 2.75 0.37 13.67
N SER A 3 1.95 1.15 14.39
CA SER A 3 1.01 0.72 15.43
C SER A 3 -0.29 0.10 14.91
N PHE A 4 -0.61 0.27 13.62
CA PHE A 4 -1.89 -0.19 13.06
C PHE A 4 -2.02 -1.71 13.09
N LEU A 5 -0.99 -2.43 12.63
CA LEU A 5 -1.03 -3.89 12.58
C LEU A 5 -1.19 -4.54 13.97
N PRO A 6 -0.40 -4.17 15.00
CA PRO A 6 -0.64 -4.66 16.36
C PRO A 6 -2.01 -4.28 16.94
N ALA A 7 -2.59 -3.16 16.50
CA ALA A 7 -3.90 -2.71 16.97
C ALA A 7 -5.06 -3.50 16.33
N VAL A 8 -4.87 -4.08 15.14
CA VAL A 8 -5.84 -5.01 14.54
C VAL A 8 -5.65 -6.43 15.05
N LEU A 9 -4.40 -6.90 15.12
CA LEU A 9 -4.10 -8.23 15.62
C LEU A 9 -2.75 -8.23 16.38
N PRO A 10 -2.77 -8.49 17.70
CA PRO A 10 -1.54 -8.50 18.50
C PRO A 10 -0.47 -9.44 17.92
N GLY A 11 0.77 -8.97 17.92
CA GLY A 11 1.92 -9.73 17.41
C GLY A 11 2.16 -9.62 15.90
N LEU A 12 1.25 -9.02 15.12
CA LEU A 12 1.57 -8.61 13.76
C LEU A 12 2.52 -7.41 13.75
N ARG A 13 3.48 -7.42 12.82
CA ARG A 13 4.46 -6.36 12.65
C ARG A 13 4.66 -6.06 11.17
N LYS A 14 4.96 -4.79 10.87
CA LYS A 14 5.35 -4.41 9.52
C LYS A 14 6.64 -5.13 9.14
N SER A 15 6.70 -5.58 7.90
CA SER A 15 7.91 -6.11 7.27
C SER A 15 9.05 -5.08 7.26
N ARG A 16 8.73 -3.79 7.13
CA ARG A 16 9.65 -2.65 7.15
C ARG A 16 9.08 -1.51 7.99
N PRO A 17 9.32 -1.49 9.32
CA PRO A 17 8.87 -0.40 10.17
C PRO A 17 9.46 0.95 9.75
N GLY A 18 8.65 2.02 9.76
CA GLY A 18 9.11 3.38 9.45
C GLY A 18 9.23 3.72 7.96
N ALA A 19 9.12 2.73 7.06
CA ALA A 19 8.99 2.97 5.63
C ALA A 19 7.51 2.92 5.21
N GLU A 20 7.11 3.82 4.32
CA GLU A 20 5.87 3.64 3.55
C GLU A 20 6.12 2.53 2.53
N THR A 21 5.34 1.45 2.59
CA THR A 21 5.44 0.39 1.60
C THR A 21 4.37 0.61 0.53
N GLY A 22 4.53 1.68 -0.27
CA GLY A 22 3.69 1.91 -1.47
C GLY A 22 3.65 0.69 -2.41
N VAL A 23 4.64 -0.20 -2.28
CA VAL A 23 4.80 -1.45 -3.04
C VAL A 23 3.77 -2.54 -2.66
N CYS A 24 3.03 -2.43 -1.55
CA CYS A 24 2.06 -3.46 -1.16
C CYS A 24 0.71 -3.38 -1.90
N HIS A 25 0.41 -2.29 -2.63
CA HIS A 25 -0.85 -2.13 -3.36
C HIS A 25 -1.00 -3.07 -4.57
N HIS A 26 0.08 -3.69 -5.02
CA HIS A 26 0.09 -4.62 -6.15
C HIS A 26 0.26 -6.07 -5.67
N ALA A 27 -0.65 -6.51 -4.80
CA ALA A 27 -0.65 -7.86 -4.26
C ALA A 27 -1.76 -8.72 -4.89
N ALA A 28 -1.43 -9.95 -5.27
CA ALA A 28 -2.42 -10.97 -5.54
C ALA A 28 -2.88 -11.57 -4.21
N LEU A 29 -4.09 -11.21 -3.79
CA LEU A 29 -4.67 -11.70 -2.53
C LEU A 29 -5.26 -13.09 -2.73
N GLN A 30 -4.99 -14.00 -1.78
CA GLN A 30 -5.52 -15.35 -1.77
C GLN A 30 -6.71 -15.41 -0.82
N ARG A 31 -7.84 -15.93 -1.31
CA ARG A 31 -9.11 -15.93 -0.58
C ARG A 31 -9.01 -16.63 0.78
N ASP A 32 -8.39 -17.80 0.82
CA ASP A 32 -8.22 -18.59 2.03
C ASP A 32 -7.33 -17.91 3.08
N VAL A 33 -6.33 -17.13 2.63
CA VAL A 33 -5.51 -16.31 3.54
C VAL A 33 -6.31 -15.15 4.11
N LEU A 34 -7.20 -14.52 3.32
CA LEU A 34 -8.12 -13.48 3.80
C LEU A 34 -9.13 -14.05 4.80
N GLU A 35 -9.73 -15.20 4.49
CA GLU A 35 -10.67 -15.88 5.40
C GLU A 35 -9.99 -16.25 6.72
N ALA A 36 -8.75 -16.76 6.68
CA ALA A 36 -7.96 -17.02 7.88
C ALA A 36 -7.63 -15.73 8.67
N LEU A 37 -7.29 -14.64 7.98
CA LEU A 37 -7.04 -13.34 8.62
C LEU A 37 -8.29 -12.85 9.34
N PHE A 38 -9.45 -12.89 8.69
CA PHE A 38 -10.70 -12.40 9.27
C PHE A 38 -11.07 -13.24 10.49
N ALA A 39 -10.98 -14.57 10.38
CA ALA A 39 -11.23 -15.48 11.49
C ALA A 39 -10.29 -15.23 12.69
N GLU A 40 -8.99 -15.00 12.45
CA GLU A 40 -8.03 -14.74 13.54
C GLU A 40 -8.27 -13.38 14.23
N VAL A 41 -8.65 -12.36 13.46
CA VAL A 41 -9.02 -11.04 14.02
C VAL A 41 -10.30 -11.13 14.85
N GLU A 42 -11.35 -11.75 14.31
CA GLU A 42 -12.64 -11.88 14.99
C GLU A 42 -12.52 -12.75 16.26
N ALA A 43 -11.73 -13.82 16.20
CA ALA A 43 -11.46 -14.66 17.38
C ALA A 43 -10.69 -13.91 18.48
N ALA A 44 -9.79 -12.98 18.13
CA ALA A 44 -9.01 -12.20 19.09
C ALA A 44 -9.86 -11.20 19.90
N GLU A 45 -11.03 -10.83 19.40
CA GLU A 45 -12.00 -9.96 20.08
C GLU A 45 -12.80 -10.68 21.16
N GLY A 46 -12.78 -12.01 21.18
CA GLY A 46 -13.42 -12.82 22.20
C GLY A 46 -14.96 -12.76 22.14
N PRO A 47 -15.66 -12.84 23.29
CA PRO A 47 -17.11 -13.04 23.34
C PRO A 47 -17.94 -11.88 22.77
N ASP A 48 -17.36 -10.69 22.63
CA ASP A 48 -17.99 -9.52 22.01
C ASP A 48 -17.77 -9.45 20.49
N SER A 49 -17.22 -10.53 19.90
CA SER A 49 -16.90 -10.78 18.48
C SER A 49 -17.32 -9.67 17.51
N ARG A 50 -16.56 -8.58 17.51
CA ARG A 50 -16.67 -7.54 16.50
C ARG A 50 -16.26 -8.12 15.17
N GLN A 51 -17.00 -7.80 14.11
CA GLN A 51 -16.62 -8.24 12.77
C GLN A 51 -15.28 -7.62 12.38
N PHE A 52 -14.53 -8.29 11.50
CA PHE A 52 -13.23 -7.82 11.03
C PHE A 52 -13.21 -6.32 10.67
N TRP A 53 -14.21 -5.86 9.91
CA TRP A 53 -14.28 -4.48 9.45
C TRP A 53 -14.47 -3.45 10.57
N GLU A 54 -15.13 -3.84 11.66
CA GLU A 54 -15.32 -2.97 12.83
C GLU A 54 -14.00 -2.80 13.58
N VAL A 55 -13.26 -3.89 13.79
CA VAL A 55 -11.92 -3.88 14.39
C VAL A 55 -10.97 -3.06 13.54
N PHE A 56 -10.94 -3.32 12.23
CA PHE A 56 -10.11 -2.59 11.27
C PHE A 56 -10.36 -1.08 11.34
N ARG A 57 -11.63 -0.66 11.28
CA ARG A 57 -12.00 0.77 11.32
C ARG A 57 -11.66 1.42 12.66
N ALA A 58 -11.89 0.71 13.76
CA ALA A 58 -11.55 1.21 15.10
C ALA A 58 -10.03 1.41 15.22
N ALA A 59 -9.23 0.43 14.80
CA ALA A 59 -7.78 0.52 14.81
C ALA A 59 -7.26 1.64 13.88
N ALA A 60 -7.85 1.77 12.68
CA ALA A 60 -7.53 2.85 11.74
C ALA A 60 -7.78 4.23 12.37
N LYS A 61 -8.96 4.43 12.99
CA LYS A 61 -9.31 5.66 13.68
C LYS A 61 -8.35 5.97 14.84
N ALA A 62 -8.05 4.98 15.67
CA ALA A 62 -7.10 5.12 16.78
C ALA A 62 -5.67 5.45 16.30
N CYS A 63 -5.31 5.04 15.09
CA CYS A 63 -4.01 5.31 14.48
C CYS A 63 -3.98 6.58 13.60
N GLY A 64 -4.95 7.48 13.76
CA GLY A 64 -5.00 8.75 13.02
C GLY A 64 -5.37 8.59 11.54
N GLY A 65 -6.21 7.60 11.22
CA GLY A 65 -6.69 7.32 9.86
C GLY A 65 -5.71 6.55 8.97
N ARG A 66 -4.47 6.33 9.43
CA ARG A 66 -3.45 5.63 8.65
C ARG A 66 -3.61 4.11 8.79
N ALA A 67 -4.23 3.49 7.79
CA ALA A 67 -4.41 2.05 7.68
C ALA A 67 -4.04 1.54 6.27
N SER A 68 -3.70 0.26 6.16
CA SER A 68 -3.53 -0.40 4.87
C SER A 68 -3.90 -1.88 5.02
N GLU A 69 -4.97 -2.26 4.34
CA GLU A 69 -5.42 -3.64 4.20
C GLU A 69 -4.33 -4.51 3.56
N TYR A 70 -3.54 -3.95 2.65
CA TYR A 70 -2.44 -4.66 1.99
C TYR A 70 -1.28 -4.94 2.94
N GLU A 71 -0.90 -3.97 3.77
CA GLU A 71 0.13 -4.18 4.80
C GLU A 71 -0.34 -5.20 5.84
N LEU A 72 -1.64 -5.18 6.19
CA LEU A 72 -2.23 -6.15 7.11
C LEU A 72 -2.21 -7.55 6.55
N TYR A 73 -2.73 -7.73 5.33
CA TYR A 73 -2.68 -9.00 4.63
C TYR A 73 -1.25 -9.52 4.52
N PHE A 74 -0.30 -8.69 4.10
CA PHE A 74 1.07 -9.12 3.88
C PHE A 74 1.79 -9.49 5.18
N ALA A 75 1.59 -8.73 6.26
CA ALA A 75 2.15 -9.05 7.57
C ALA A 75 1.57 -10.36 8.12
N PHE A 76 0.26 -10.58 7.95
CA PHE A 76 -0.41 -11.80 8.34
C PHE A 76 0.08 -13.01 7.53
N ALA A 77 0.06 -12.91 6.20
CA ALA A 77 0.51 -13.97 5.30
C ALA A 77 1.96 -14.38 5.60
N ARG A 78 2.86 -13.42 5.86
CA ARG A 78 4.25 -13.74 6.23
C ARG A 78 4.40 -14.44 7.57
N LYS A 79 3.52 -14.17 8.53
CA LYS A 79 3.55 -14.79 9.86
C LYS A 79 2.95 -16.20 9.82
N THR A 80 1.80 -16.35 9.17
CA THR A 80 0.96 -17.55 9.26
C THR A 80 1.16 -18.51 8.08
N PHE A 81 1.52 -18.00 6.90
CA PHE A 81 1.72 -18.75 5.66
C PHE A 81 3.05 -18.37 4.98
N PRO A 82 4.20 -18.45 5.69
CA PRO A 82 5.48 -17.93 5.21
C PRO A 82 5.93 -18.51 3.86
N GLU A 83 5.58 -19.77 3.58
CA GLU A 83 5.86 -20.47 2.32
C GLU A 83 5.06 -19.92 1.12
N ARG A 84 3.95 -19.22 1.39
CA ARG A 84 3.08 -18.59 0.37
C ARG A 84 3.35 -17.10 0.21
N ALA A 85 4.03 -16.47 1.17
CA ALA A 85 4.30 -15.04 1.20
C ALA A 85 5.61 -14.66 0.49
N VAL A 86 5.61 -14.77 -0.85
CA VAL A 86 6.79 -14.44 -1.67
C VAL A 86 6.82 -12.96 -2.05
N THR A 87 7.98 -12.32 -1.88
CA THR A 87 8.22 -10.95 -2.38
C THR A 87 9.08 -10.98 -3.63
N ARG A 88 8.63 -10.32 -4.69
CA ARG A 88 9.38 -10.14 -5.93
C ARG A 88 9.47 -8.66 -6.26
N ARG A 89 10.66 -8.21 -6.68
CA ARG A 89 10.82 -6.87 -7.26
C ARG A 89 10.20 -6.88 -8.65
N LEU A 90 9.26 -5.96 -8.89
CA LEU A 90 8.64 -5.73 -10.18
C LEU A 90 8.98 -4.31 -10.64
N THR A 91 9.39 -4.17 -11.89
CA THR A 91 9.47 -2.87 -12.57
C THR A 91 8.08 -2.48 -13.01
N PHE A 92 7.69 -1.22 -12.82
CA PHE A 92 6.40 -0.73 -13.27
C PHE A 92 6.54 0.64 -13.91
N ALA A 93 5.56 0.97 -14.74
CA ALA A 93 5.41 2.29 -15.33
C ALA A 93 4.08 2.90 -14.91
N VAL A 94 4.06 4.19 -14.59
CA VAL A 94 2.82 4.95 -14.50
C VAL A 94 2.52 5.49 -15.90
N VAL A 95 1.25 5.39 -16.32
CA VAL A 95 0.82 5.79 -17.68
C VAL A 95 -0.42 6.68 -17.60
N ALA A 96 -0.44 7.75 -18.40
CA ALA A 96 -1.61 8.62 -18.56
C ALA A 96 -2.66 8.02 -19.51
N ASP A 97 -2.21 7.20 -20.47
CA ASP A 97 -3.06 6.58 -21.48
C ASP A 97 -2.95 5.04 -21.38
N PRO A 98 -3.92 4.38 -20.71
CA PRO A 98 -3.92 2.94 -20.59
C PRO A 98 -4.18 2.23 -21.93
N GLU A 99 -4.90 2.84 -22.87
CA GLU A 99 -5.20 2.22 -24.17
C GLU A 99 -3.94 2.20 -25.05
N ALA A 100 -3.21 3.32 -25.10
CA ALA A 100 -1.92 3.37 -25.78
C ALA A 100 -0.90 2.41 -25.15
N ALA A 101 -0.86 2.31 -23.82
CA ALA A 101 0.01 1.38 -23.11
C ALA A 101 -0.34 -0.09 -23.36
N LEU A 102 -1.62 -0.42 -23.59
CA LEU A 102 -2.04 -1.77 -24.00
C LEU A 102 -1.58 -2.09 -25.43
N ALA A 103 -1.68 -1.14 -26.35
CA ALA A 103 -1.26 -1.32 -27.75
C ALA A 103 0.28 -1.39 -27.90
N SER A 104 1.00 -0.60 -27.10
CA SER A 104 2.47 -0.55 -27.09
C SER A 104 3.00 -0.46 -25.66
N PRO A 105 3.17 -1.60 -24.97
CA PRO A 105 3.62 -1.63 -23.59
C PRO A 105 4.97 -0.95 -23.35
N PRO A 106 5.15 -0.21 -22.25
CA PRO A 106 6.44 0.37 -21.89
C PRO A 106 7.54 -0.70 -21.79
N PRO A 107 8.70 -0.51 -22.46
CA PRO A 107 9.74 -1.53 -22.51
C PRO A 107 10.31 -1.79 -21.11
N GLY A 108 10.46 -3.07 -20.75
CA GLY A 108 11.06 -3.51 -19.48
C GLY A 108 10.16 -3.34 -18.25
N ALA A 109 8.92 -2.85 -18.40
CA ALA A 109 7.94 -2.83 -17.32
C ALA A 109 7.28 -4.21 -17.17
N ALA A 110 7.16 -4.70 -15.94
CA ALA A 110 6.40 -5.91 -15.63
C ALA A 110 4.89 -5.66 -15.58
N PHE A 111 4.48 -4.44 -15.23
CA PHE A 111 3.10 -3.96 -15.29
C PHE A 111 3.06 -2.44 -15.45
N PHE A 112 1.89 -1.89 -15.75
CA PHE A 112 1.66 -0.45 -15.78
C PHE A 112 0.46 -0.07 -14.91
N VAL A 113 0.46 1.16 -14.39
CA VAL A 113 -0.58 1.71 -13.52
C VAL A 113 -1.12 2.98 -14.14
N ALA A 114 -2.45 3.08 -14.26
CA ALA A 114 -3.13 4.25 -14.80
C ALA A 114 -4.08 4.84 -13.75
N HIS A 115 -3.58 5.77 -12.95
CA HIS A 115 -4.39 6.48 -11.97
C HIS A 115 -5.34 7.45 -12.67
N SER A 116 -6.62 7.46 -12.27
CA SER A 116 -7.64 8.32 -12.90
C SER A 116 -7.26 9.79 -12.93
N HIS A 117 -6.65 10.30 -11.86
CA HIS A 117 -6.21 11.70 -11.73
C HIS A 117 -4.94 12.05 -12.52
N LEU A 118 -4.32 11.05 -13.17
CA LEU A 118 -3.16 11.21 -14.05
C LEU A 118 -3.53 10.99 -15.52
N ARG A 119 -4.77 10.62 -15.83
CA ARG A 119 -5.20 10.36 -17.20
C ARG A 119 -5.27 11.64 -18.01
N GLY A 120 -4.84 11.57 -19.27
CA GLY A 120 -4.82 12.70 -20.19
C GLY A 120 -3.75 13.77 -19.89
N LEU A 121 -2.93 13.56 -18.86
CA LEU A 121 -1.75 14.39 -18.62
C LEU A 121 -0.70 14.18 -19.72
N SER A 122 0.00 15.25 -20.07
CA SER A 122 1.21 15.17 -20.87
C SER A 122 2.33 14.45 -20.12
N GLN A 123 3.36 14.02 -20.85
CA GLN A 123 4.54 13.37 -20.25
C GLN A 123 5.29 14.28 -19.26
N ASP A 124 5.28 15.60 -19.48
CA ASP A 124 5.93 16.56 -18.57
C ASP A 124 5.12 16.72 -17.28
N GLU A 125 3.79 16.83 -17.38
CA GLU A 125 2.89 16.88 -16.20
C GLU A 125 2.92 15.58 -15.40
N LEU A 126 3.04 14.44 -16.08
CA LEU A 126 3.29 13.16 -15.42
C LEU A 126 4.60 13.21 -14.65
N ARG A 127 5.72 13.62 -15.24
CA ARG A 127 7.02 13.69 -14.55
C ARG A 127 7.00 14.57 -13.30
N ASP A 128 6.34 15.72 -13.36
CA ASP A 128 6.22 16.65 -12.23
C ASP A 128 5.40 16.09 -11.06
N ARG A 129 4.44 15.20 -11.37
CA ARG A 129 3.61 14.49 -10.38
C ARG A 129 4.20 13.14 -9.97
N GLU A 130 4.90 12.46 -10.87
CA GLU A 130 5.58 11.18 -10.66
C GLU A 130 6.93 11.34 -9.95
N GLY A 131 7.57 12.51 -10.00
CA GLY A 131 8.73 12.82 -9.14
C GLY A 131 8.41 12.68 -7.64
N VAL A 132 7.13 12.65 -7.28
CA VAL A 132 6.60 12.34 -5.94
C VAL A 132 6.31 10.83 -5.74
N ILE A 133 6.17 10.06 -6.82
CA ILE A 133 5.75 8.64 -6.81
C ILE A 133 6.92 7.67 -7.08
N ASN A 134 7.90 8.04 -7.89
CA ASN A 134 9.01 7.19 -8.33
C ASN A 134 10.32 7.37 -7.53
N GLY A 135 10.33 8.19 -6.48
CA GLY A 135 11.46 8.25 -5.55
C GLY A 135 12.79 8.55 -6.23
N ASP A 136 12.87 9.65 -6.99
CA ASP A 136 14.18 10.28 -7.17
C ASP A 136 14.55 10.95 -5.84
N VAL A 137 15.18 10.16 -4.96
CA VAL A 137 15.52 10.53 -3.58
C VAL A 137 16.40 11.79 -3.54
N GLN A 138 17.08 12.16 -4.63
CA GLN A 138 17.83 13.42 -4.68
C GLN A 138 16.95 14.65 -4.95
N ALA A 139 15.88 14.52 -5.73
CA ALA A 139 14.98 15.64 -6.03
C ALA A 139 14.03 15.95 -4.86
N GLU A 140 13.62 14.93 -4.09
CA GLU A 140 12.65 15.12 -3.00
C GLU A 140 13.22 15.84 -1.77
N ILE A 141 14.54 15.71 -1.51
CA ILE A 141 15.21 16.49 -0.45
C ILE A 141 15.24 17.98 -0.80
N VAL A 142 15.41 18.34 -2.08
CA VAL A 142 15.44 19.74 -2.52
C VAL A 142 14.06 20.38 -2.46
N ARG A 143 12.99 19.64 -2.79
CA ARG A 143 11.62 20.19 -2.82
C ARG A 143 11.00 20.36 -1.43
N ARG A 144 11.26 19.46 -0.47
CA ARG A 144 10.77 19.61 0.92
C ARG A 144 11.48 20.72 1.71
N LEU A 145 12.67 21.14 1.30
CA LEU A 145 13.39 22.26 1.94
C LEU A 145 13.04 23.64 1.34
N THR A 146 12.45 23.70 0.15
CA THR A 146 12.15 24.96 -0.56
C THR A 146 10.68 25.36 -0.57
N GLN A 147 9.75 24.43 -0.31
CA GLN A 147 8.32 24.73 -0.27
C GLN A 147 7.79 24.60 1.16
N GLY A 148 7.99 25.66 1.94
CA GLY A 148 7.44 25.82 3.29
C GLY A 148 5.93 26.01 3.31
N HIS A 149 5.18 24.98 2.95
CA HIS A 149 3.73 24.97 3.10
C HIS A 149 3.30 24.13 4.33
N PRO A 150 2.42 24.67 5.18
CA PRO A 150 1.96 24.00 6.40
C PRO A 150 1.12 22.77 6.06
N ASN A 151 1.17 21.77 6.95
CA ASN A 151 0.38 20.55 6.88
C ASN A 151 -1.12 20.90 6.88
N GLU A 152 -1.80 20.66 5.77
CA GLU A 152 -3.26 20.62 5.76
C GLU A 152 -3.73 19.16 5.84
N LEU A 153 -4.66 18.96 6.78
CA LEU A 153 -5.31 17.72 7.22
C LEU A 153 -6.33 17.21 6.23
#